data_AF-A0A4Q5TQK1-F1
#
_entry.id   AF-A0A4Q5TQK1-F1
#
_cell.length_a   1.000
_cell.length_b   1.000
_cell.length_c   1.000
_cell.angle_alpha   90.00
_cell.angle_beta   90.00
_cell.angle_gamma   90.00
#
_symmetry.space_group_name_H-M   'P 1'
#
loop_
_entity.id
_entity.type
_entity.pdbx_description
1 polymer ?
#
loop_
_entity_poly.entity_id
_entity_poly.type
_entity_poly.pdbx_seq_one_letter_code
_entity_poly.pdbx_strand_id
1 'polypeptide(L)' 'FRAKGKGATTKAGTRGDLLVTVEVQVPTDLDDAQRAAVEALREARGAATPRDGLLEEVPSS' A
#
# COMPACT_ATOMS: atom_id res chain seq x y z
N PHE A 1 1.14 8.90 2.44
CA PHE A 1 -0.10 9.71 2.37
C PHE A 1 -0.02 10.86 3.37
N ARG A 2 -0.75 11.96 3.15
CA ARG A 2 -0.73 13.13 4.05
C ARG A 2 -2.15 13.60 4.38
N ALA A 3 -2.49 13.61 5.65
CA ALA A 3 -3.73 14.21 6.14
C ALA A 3 -3.46 15.64 6.61
N LYS A 4 -3.80 16.60 5.75
CA LYS A 4 -3.50 18.02 5.99
C LYS A 4 -4.25 18.55 7.22
N GLY A 5 -3.55 19.28 8.09
CA GLY A 5 -4.13 19.93 9.28
C GLY A 5 -4.64 18.96 10.35
N LYS A 6 -4.25 17.68 10.29
CA LYS A 6 -4.59 16.64 11.30
C LYS A 6 -3.44 16.34 12.26
N GLY A 7 -2.32 17.04 12.13
CA GLY A 7 -1.19 16.95 13.05
C GLY A 7 -1.40 17.75 14.34
N ALA A 8 -0.37 17.71 15.18
CA ALA A 8 -0.36 18.43 16.45
C ALA A 8 -0.44 19.95 16.25
N THR A 9 -0.98 20.64 17.27
CA THR A 9 -0.98 22.09 17.32
C THR A 9 0.45 22.59 17.57
N THR A 10 0.91 23.53 16.75
CA THR A 10 2.22 24.15 16.88
C THR A 10 2.17 25.32 17.87
N LYS A 11 3.34 25.80 18.29
CA LYS A 11 3.44 26.99 19.16
C LYS A 11 2.82 28.25 18.54
N ALA A 12 2.71 28.31 17.22
CA ALA A 12 2.09 29.42 16.49
C ALA A 12 0.55 29.31 16.39
N GLY A 13 -0.07 28.31 17.05
CA GLY A 13 -1.52 28.10 17.05
C GLY A 13 -2.06 27.41 15.80
N THR A 14 -1.24 27.18 14.77
CA THR A 14 -1.60 26.43 13.57
C THR A 14 -1.48 24.92 13.80
N ARG A 15 -2.20 24.10 13.02
CA ARG A 15 -2.02 22.65 13.01
C ARG A 15 -1.04 22.20 11.93
N GLY A 16 -0.14 21.30 12.31
CA GLY A 16 0.70 20.57 11.35
C GLY A 16 -0.08 19.50 10.58
N ASP A 17 0.62 18.78 9.72
CA ASP A 17 0.06 17.68 8.94
C ASP A 17 0.39 16.33 9.60
N LEU A 18 -0.50 15.35 9.43
CA LEU A 18 -0.23 13.96 9.83
C LEU A 18 0.29 13.18 8.63
N LEU A 19 1.46 12.55 8.79
CA LEU A 19 1.98 11.58 7.83
C LEU A 19 1.32 10.23 8.10
N VAL A 20 0.74 9.67 7.05
CA VAL A 20 0.02 8.39 7.10
C VAL A 20 0.83 7.35 6.36
N THR A 21 1.15 6.28 7.08
CA THR A 21 1.76 5.04 6.57
C THR A 21 0.65 4.04 6.29
N VAL A 22 0.76 3.34 5.16
CA VAL A 22 -0.16 2.25 4.81
C VAL A 22 0.55 0.95 5.10
N GLU A 23 -0.09 0.12 5.93
CA GLU A 23 0.33 -1.26 6.17
C GLU A 23 -0.68 -2.17 5.49
N VAL A 24 -0.20 -3.11 4.68
CA VAL A 24 -1.04 -4.08 3.99
C VAL A 24 -1.07 -5.35 4.82
N GLN A 25 -2.24 -5.68 5.35
CA GLN A 25 -2.48 -6.94 6.05
C GLN A 25 -3.06 -7.95 5.06
N VAL A 26 -2.45 -9.14 5.00
CA VAL A 26 -2.90 -10.23 4.13
C VAL A 26 -3.38 -11.38 5.01
N PRO A 27 -4.63 -11.85 4.86
CA PRO A 27 -5.13 -13.00 5.60
C PRO A 27 -4.41 -14.28 5.15
N THR A 28 -4.15 -15.17 6.11
CA THR A 28 -3.51 -16.48 5.86
C THR A 28 -4.46 -17.49 5.24
N ASP A 29 -5.74 -17.39 5.59
CA ASP A 29 -6.79 -18.32 5.21
C ASP A 29 -7.90 -17.56 4.48
N LEU A 30 -8.40 -18.16 3.40
CA LEU A 30 -9.47 -17.60 2.59
C LEU A 30 -10.59 -18.62 2.47
N ASP A 31 -11.83 -18.16 2.67
CA ASP A 31 -13.01 -18.92 2.26
C ASP A 31 -13.17 -18.94 0.72
N ASP A 32 -14.13 -19.72 0.23
CA ASP A 32 -14.35 -19.93 -1.20
C ASP A 32 -14.70 -18.64 -1.95
N ALA A 33 -15.48 -17.74 -1.33
CA ALA A 33 -15.89 -16.49 -1.96
C ALA A 33 -14.71 -15.50 -2.05
N GLN A 34 -13.90 -15.43 -0.98
CA GLN A 34 -12.70 -14.62 -0.95
C GLN A 34 -11.65 -15.10 -1.96
N ARG A 35 -11.47 -16.42 -2.08
CA ARG A 35 -10.60 -17.02 -3.09
C ARG A 35 -11.03 -16.65 -4.50
N ALA A 36 -12.32 -16.82 -4.81
CA ALA A 36 -12.87 -16.47 -6.11
C ALA A 36 -12.66 -14.98 -6.44
N ALA A 37 -12.79 -14.08 -5.46
CA ALA A 37 -12.54 -12.65 -5.65
C ALA A 37 -11.06 -12.34 -5.98
N VAL A 38 -10.11 -13.00 -5.30
CA VAL A 38 -8.68 -12.83 -5.56
C VAL A 38 -8.30 -13.37 -6.95
N GLU A 39 -8.89 -14.50 -7.36
CA GLU A 39 -8.70 -15.06 -8.70
C GLU A 39 -9.27 -14.14 -9.78
N ALA A 40 -10.47 -13.60 -9.59
CA ALA A 40 -11.05 -12.62 -10.52
C ALA A 40 -10.17 -11.36 -10.63
N LEU A 41 -9.62 -10.87 -9.52
CA LEU A 41 -8.68 -9.76 -9.52
C LEU A 41 -7.39 -10.11 -10.29
N ARG A 42 -6.87 -11.32 -10.13
CA ARG A 42 -5.68 -11.79 -10.85
C ARG A 42 -5.88 -11.73 -12.36
N GLU A 43 -7.02 -12.20 -12.86
CA GLU A 43 -7.33 -12.17 -14.29
C GLU A 43 -7.51 -10.74 -14.82
N ALA A 44 -8.10 -9.84 -14.02
CA ALA A 44 -8.37 -8.46 -14.42
C ALA A 44 -7.15 -7.51 -14.32
N ARG A 45 -6.17 -7.78 -13.44
CA ARG A 45 -5.11 -6.80 -13.12
C ARG A 45 -4.08 -6.57 -14.23
N GLY A 46 -4.04 -7.42 -15.25
CA GLY A 46 -3.03 -7.37 -16.31
C GLY A 46 -1.67 -7.95 -15.91
N ALA A 47 -0.65 -7.73 -16.75
CA ALA A 47 0.65 -8.38 -16.65
C ALA A 47 1.60 -7.76 -15.60
N ALA A 48 1.33 -6.53 -15.15
CA ALA A 48 2.20 -5.85 -14.20
C ALA A 48 2.24 -6.59 -12.85
N THR A 49 3.43 -6.77 -12.31
CA THR A 49 3.65 -7.41 -11.02
C THR A 49 4.43 -6.51 -10.09
N PRO A 50 4.27 -6.65 -8.76
CA PRO A 50 5.10 -5.93 -7.79
C PRO A 50 6.61 -6.20 -7.94
N ARG A 51 6.99 -7.19 -8.74
CA ARG A 51 8.36 -7.65 -8.95
C ARG A 51 9.01 -7.10 -10.23
N ASP A 52 8.28 -6.35 -11.06
CA ASP A 52 8.78 -5.95 -12.38
C ASP A 52 10.05 -5.07 -12.29
N GLY A 53 10.22 -4.30 -11.21
CA GLY A 53 11.42 -3.49 -10.97
C GLY A 53 12.57 -4.21 -10.22
N LEU A 54 12.40 -5.48 -9.83
CA LEU A 54 13.42 -6.16 -9.01
C LEU A 54 14.73 -6.43 -9.76
N LEU A 55 14.68 -6.63 -11.08
CA LEU A 55 15.87 -6.92 -11.89
C LEU A 55 16.66 -5.66 -12.28
N GLU A 56 16.03 -4.48 -12.23
CA GLU A 56 16.69 -3.20 -12.49
C GLU A 56 17.44 -2.69 -11.26
N GLU A 57 17.01 -3.06 -10.06
CA GLU A 57 17.63 -2.61 -8.79
C GLU A 57 18.74 -3.53 -8.26
N VAL A 58 19.08 -4.66 -8.89
CA VAL A 58 20.24 -5.47 -8.46
C VAL A 58 21.51 -4.76 -8.94
N PRO A 59 22.29 -4.09 -8.06
CA PRO A 59 23.61 -3.63 -8.46
C PRO A 59 24.45 -4.89 -8.56
N SER A 60 24.96 -5.17 -9.76
CA SER A 60 26.00 -6.18 -9.97
C SER A 60 27.18 -5.82 -9.04
N SER A 61 27.30 -6.58 -7.95
CA SER A 61 28.50 -6.66 -7.12
C SER A 61 29.49 -7.63 -7.74
#